data_AF-A0A0V1LBV5-F1
#
_entry.id   AF-A0A0V1LBV5-F1
#
_cell.length_a   1.000
_cell.length_b   1.000
_cell.length_c   1.000
_cell.angle_alpha   90.00
_cell.angle_beta   90.00
_cell.angle_gamma   90.00
#
_symmetry.space_group_name_H-M   'P 1'
#
loop_
_entity.id
_entity.type
_entity.pdbx_description
1 polymer ?
#
loop_
_entity_poly.entity_id
_entity_poly.type
_entity_poly.pdbx_seq_one_letter_code
_entity_poly.pdbx_strand_id
1 'polypeptide(L)'
;MLMAFSSQAVLVDDRTLYISGQLGLCPSTMELIDGGADEQCKQALMNMGEILKAAGATYNDVVKTTIFLSDMRNWNTINDVYKECKFLMRTLKLKLLLWWDRTNETTLLGNNLG
;
A
#
# COMPACT_ATOMS: atom_id res chain seq x y z
N MET A 1 15.05 -7.86 -19.56
CA MET A 1 15.32 -6.45 -19.22
C MET A 1 14.16 -5.61 -19.76
N LEU A 2 13.09 -5.47 -18.99
CA LEU A 2 11.97 -4.59 -19.35
C LEU A 2 12.38 -3.16 -18.97
N MET A 3 12.67 -2.33 -19.97
CA MET A 3 12.81 -0.89 -19.77
C MET A 3 11.43 -0.36 -19.36
N ALA A 4 11.24 -0.09 -18.07
CA ALA A 4 10.06 0.60 -17.60
C ALA A 4 10.15 2.07 -18.03
N PHE A 5 9.29 2.49 -18.96
CA PHE A 5 9.12 3.89 -19.40
C PHE A 5 8.47 4.79 -18.33
N SER A 6 8.45 4.37 -17.07
CA SER A 6 7.76 5.05 -15.97
C SER A 6 8.77 5.64 -14.99
N SER A 7 8.62 6.93 -14.66
CA SER A 7 9.32 7.55 -13.54
C SER A 7 8.87 6.93 -12.22
N GLN A 8 9.77 6.80 -11.25
CA GLN A 8 9.47 6.24 -9.93
C GLN A 8 8.48 7.11 -9.16
N ALA A 9 8.60 8.43 -9.28
CA ALA A 9 7.62 9.39 -8.81
C ALA A 9 7.62 10.65 -9.68
N VAL A 10 6.50 11.39 -9.65
CA VAL A 10 6.34 12.68 -10.31
C VAL A 10 5.80 13.67 -9.28
N LEU A 11 6.53 14.76 -9.08
CA LEU A 11 6.11 15.89 -8.26
C LEU A 11 5.35 16.89 -9.13
N VAL A 12 4.15 17.28 -8.70
CA VAL A 12 3.30 18.26 -9.37
C VAL A 12 3.07 19.44 -8.43
N ASP A 13 3.26 20.66 -8.95
CA ASP A 13 3.07 21.94 -8.25
C ASP A 13 3.80 22.04 -6.90
N ASP A 14 4.95 21.35 -6.77
CA ASP A 14 5.76 21.25 -5.53
C ASP A 14 4.97 20.86 -4.27
N ARG A 15 3.80 20.23 -4.47
CA ARG A 15 2.84 19.92 -3.39
C ARG A 15 2.36 18.49 -3.39
N THR A 16 2.18 17.90 -4.58
CA THR A 16 1.61 16.56 -4.70
C THR A 16 2.58 15.62 -5.39
N LEU A 17 3.01 14.59 -4.66
CA LEU A 17 3.89 13.54 -5.16
C LEU A 17 3.06 12.32 -5.56
N TYR A 18 3.12 11.95 -6.85
CA TYR A 18 2.54 10.72 -7.35
C TYR A 18 3.64 9.67 -7.47
N ILE A 19 3.54 8.60 -6.69
CA ILE A 19 4.51 7.51 -6.68
C ILE A 19 3.96 6.36 -7.54
N SER A 20 4.80 5.85 -8.45
CA SER A 20 4.48 4.66 -9.23
C SER A 20 4.33 3.43 -8.33
N GLY A 21 3.57 2.42 -8.77
CA GLY A 21 3.38 1.20 -7.98
C GLY A 21 4.71 0.56 -7.58
N GLN A 22 4.93 0.39 -6.27
CA GLN A 22 6.14 -0.23 -5.75
C GLN A 22 5.90 -1.72 -5.53
N LEU A 23 6.78 -2.53 -6.10
CA LEU A 23 6.82 -3.98 -5.90
C LEU A 23 7.86 -4.31 -4.82
N GLY A 24 7.70 -5.48 -4.19
CA GLY A 24 8.66 -6.05 -3.25
C GLY A 24 9.92 -6.58 -3.91
N LEU A 25 10.51 -5.79 -4.80
CA LEU A 25 11.74 -6.10 -5.51
C LEU A 25 12.94 -5.66 -4.67
N CYS A 26 13.98 -6.49 -4.63
CA CYS A 26 15.27 -6.09 -4.09
C CYS A 26 15.94 -5.11 -5.07
N PRO A 27 16.32 -3.88 -4.64
CA PRO A 27 16.96 -2.90 -5.51
C PRO A 27 18.27 -3.39 -6.14
N SER A 28 18.98 -4.29 -5.45
CA SER A 28 20.28 -4.81 -5.88
C SER A 28 20.18 -5.93 -6.91
N THR A 29 19.19 -6.83 -6.78
CA THR A 29 19.04 -8.00 -7.67
C THR A 29 17.98 -7.80 -8.74
N MET A 30 17.07 -6.83 -8.57
CA MET A 30 15.87 -6.66 -9.37
C MET A 30 14.94 -7.89 -9.39
N GLU A 31 15.05 -8.75 -8.38
CA GLU A 31 14.21 -9.93 -8.19
C GLU A 31 13.24 -9.71 -7.02
N LEU A 32 12.10 -10.42 -7.07
CA LEU A 32 11.16 -10.45 -5.95
C LEU A 32 11.84 -11.09 -4.75
N ILE A 33 11.66 -10.48 -3.58
CA ILE A 33 12.26 -11.07 -2.39
C ILE A 33 11.55 -12.37 -2.02
N ASP A 34 12.37 -13.34 -1.61
CA ASP A 34 11.90 -14.58 -0.99
C ASP A 34 11.40 -14.28 0.42
N GLY A 35 10.37 -15.00 0.85
CA GLY A 35 9.71 -14.80 2.15
C GLY A 35 8.19 -14.74 2.07
N GLY A 36 7.63 -14.56 0.87
CA GLY A 36 6.19 -14.50 0.66
C GLY A 36 5.65 -13.07 0.68
N ALA A 37 4.33 -12.93 0.82
CA ALA A 37 3.64 -11.66 0.60
C ALA A 37 3.92 -10.61 1.70
N ASP A 38 4.26 -11.06 2.91
CA ASP A 38 4.61 -10.20 4.05
C ASP A 38 5.96 -9.52 3.85
N GLU A 39 6.99 -10.28 3.52
CA GLU A 39 8.31 -9.74 3.23
C GLU A 39 8.26 -8.87 1.97
N GLN A 40 7.60 -9.33 0.90
CA GLN A 40 7.40 -8.51 -0.30
C GLN A 40 6.68 -7.19 0.01
N CYS A 41 5.69 -7.20 0.92
CA CYS A 41 5.03 -5.98 1.36
C CYS A 41 5.98 -5.05 2.13
N LYS A 42 6.79 -5.59 3.05
CA LYS A 42 7.80 -4.80 3.78
C LYS A 42 8.79 -4.16 2.82
N GLN A 43 9.29 -4.92 1.85
CA GLN A 43 10.22 -4.40 0.85
C GLN A 43 9.58 -3.33 -0.03
N ALA A 44 8.33 -3.51 -0.47
CA ALA A 44 7.60 -2.50 -1.24
C ALA A 44 7.45 -1.19 -0.45
N LEU A 45 7.16 -1.28 0.85
CA LEU A 45 7.09 -0.12 1.74
C LEU A 45 8.45 0.55 1.92
N MET A 46 9.53 -0.20 2.11
CA MET A 46 10.89 0.35 2.19
C MET A 46 11.28 1.08 0.90
N ASN A 47 11.01 0.47 -0.26
CA ASN A 47 11.26 1.09 -1.57
C ASN A 47 10.48 2.41 -1.73
N MET A 48 9.23 2.46 -1.27
CA MET A 48 8.43 3.69 -1.24
C MET A 48 9.05 4.75 -0.31
N GLY A 49 9.60 4.35 0.83
CA GLY A 49 10.30 5.24 1.75
C GLY A 49 11.52 5.91 1.14
N GLU A 50 12.33 5.17 0.39
CA GLU A 50 13.49 5.74 -0.31
C GLU A 50 13.06 6.76 -1.37
N ILE A 51 11.97 6.50 -2.09
CA ILE A 51 11.39 7.46 -3.06
C ILE A 51 10.88 8.72 -2.37
N LEU A 52 10.15 8.57 -1.25
CA LEU A 52 9.68 9.70 -0.45
C LEU A 52 10.86 10.55 0.03
N LYS A 53 11.91 9.91 0.56
CA LYS A 53 13.13 10.56 1.04
C LYS A 53 13.85 11.30 -0.08
N ALA A 54 13.95 10.71 -1.28
CA ALA A 54 14.51 11.37 -2.46
C ALA A 54 13.71 12.61 -2.88
N ALA A 55 12.39 12.61 -2.65
CA ALA A 55 11.51 13.76 -2.88
C ALA A 55 11.46 14.75 -1.69
N GLY A 56 12.23 14.54 -0.62
CA GLY A 56 12.20 15.38 0.59
C GLY A 56 10.95 15.21 1.46
N ALA A 57 10.16 14.15 1.22
CA ALA A 57 8.96 13.81 1.96
C ALA A 57 9.20 12.65 2.94
N THR A 58 8.24 12.43 3.82
CA THR A 58 8.25 11.33 4.80
C THR A 58 6.97 10.52 4.70
N TYR A 59 6.92 9.37 5.39
CA TYR A 59 5.69 8.58 5.47
C TYR A 59 4.50 9.33 6.08
N ASN A 60 4.74 10.41 6.84
CA ASN A 60 3.66 11.23 7.41
C ASN A 60 2.95 12.10 6.37
N ASP A 61 3.58 12.35 5.23
CA ASP A 61 3.02 13.16 4.14
C ASP A 61 2.12 12.31 3.22
N VAL A 62 2.04 11.00 3.47
CA VAL A 62 1.24 10.07 2.68
C VAL A 62 -0.24 10.19 3.05
N VAL A 63 -0.98 10.86 2.18
CA VAL A 63 -2.44 11.04 2.33
C VAL A 63 -3.25 9.81 1.90
N LYS A 64 -2.76 9.03 0.94
CA LYS A 64 -3.49 7.89 0.38
C LYS A 64 -2.55 6.84 -0.19
N THR A 65 -2.83 5.57 0.14
CA THR A 65 -2.17 4.40 -0.47
C THR A 65 -3.20 3.43 -1.03
N THR A 66 -2.87 2.78 -2.14
CA THR A 66 -3.69 1.72 -2.73
C THR A 66 -2.84 0.47 -2.78
N ILE A 67 -3.31 -0.59 -2.13
CA ILE A 67 -2.63 -1.88 -2.06
C ILE A 67 -3.34 -2.80 -3.05
N PHE A 68 -2.60 -3.36 -3.99
CA PHE A 68 -3.09 -4.38 -4.91
C PHE A 68 -2.55 -5.73 -4.46
N LEU A 69 -3.45 -6.67 -4.18
CA LEU A 69 -3.11 -8.02 -3.78
C LEU A 69 -3.49 -8.98 -4.90
N SER A 70 -2.61 -9.95 -5.16
CA SER A 70 -2.92 -11.07 -6.06
C SER A 70 -3.89 -12.06 -5.43
N ASP A 71 -3.86 -12.20 -4.10
CA ASP A 71 -4.70 -13.12 -3.35
C ASP A 71 -5.24 -12.46 -2.08
N MET A 72 -6.57 -12.52 -1.90
CA MET A 72 -7.27 -11.97 -0.74
C MET A 72 -6.96 -12.71 0.56
N ARG A 73 -6.47 -13.97 0.50
CA ARG A 73 -6.06 -14.72 1.69
C ARG A 73 -4.91 -14.04 2.44
N ASN A 74 -4.09 -13.28 1.73
CA ASN A 74 -2.95 -12.55 2.27
C ASN A 74 -3.33 -11.21 2.92
N TRP A 75 -4.61 -10.82 2.84
CA TRP A 75 -5.10 -9.55 3.38
C TRP A 75 -4.79 -9.37 4.86
N ASN A 76 -5.01 -10.40 5.69
CA ASN A 76 -4.80 -10.30 7.13
C ASN A 76 -3.33 -10.07 7.47
N THR A 77 -2.43 -10.85 6.87
CA THR A 77 -0.98 -10.73 7.07
C THR A 77 -0.47 -9.37 6.63
N ILE A 78 -0.93 -8.88 5.47
CA ILE A 78 -0.49 -7.58 4.94
C ILE A 78 -1.04 -6.43 5.76
N ASN A 79 -2.29 -6.54 6.24
CA ASN A 79 -2.87 -5.58 7.15
C ASN A 79 -2.08 -5.49 8.46
N ASP A 80 -1.55 -6.61 8.97
CA ASP A 80 -0.72 -6.61 10.17
C ASP A 80 0.65 -5.97 9.93
N VAL A 81 1.32 -6.28 8.82
CA VAL A 81 2.55 -5.56 8.39
C VAL A 81 2.26 -4.06 8.23
N TYR A 82 1.12 -3.69 7.67
CA TYR A 82 0.71 -2.29 7.54
C TYR A 82 0.44 -1.61 8.88
N LYS A 83 -0.11 -2.32 9.89
CA LYS A 83 -0.31 -1.78 11.25
C LYS A 83 1.01 -1.58 11.97
N GLU A 84 1.97 -2.49 11.78
CA GLU A 84 3.33 -2.36 12.32
C GLU A 84 4.03 -1.13 11.76
N CYS A 85 3.79 -0.83 10.47
CA CYS A 85 4.06 0.48 9.90
C CYS A 85 3.06 1.53 10.43
N LYS A 86 3.18 1.84 11.73
CA LYS A 86 2.40 2.84 12.51
C LYS A 86 2.19 4.19 11.80
N PHE A 87 2.98 4.49 10.78
CA PHE A 87 2.99 5.71 9.99
C PHE A 87 1.74 5.91 9.12
N LEU A 88 1.01 4.86 8.74
CA LEU A 88 -0.06 4.94 7.71
C LEU A 88 -1.50 4.88 8.24
N MET A 89 -1.71 4.74 9.56
CA MET A 89 -3.04 4.53 10.15
C MET A 89 -3.96 5.77 10.17
N ARG A 90 -3.50 6.99 9.82
CA ARG A 90 -4.38 8.18 9.84
C ARG A 90 -5.44 8.18 8.74
N THR A 91 -5.14 7.63 7.56
CA THR A 91 -6.02 7.70 6.38
C THR A 91 -6.62 6.36 5.97
N LEU A 92 -5.94 5.25 6.26
CA LEU A 92 -6.47 3.90 6.00
C LEU A 92 -7.56 3.47 6.98
N LYS A 93 -7.57 3.97 8.22
CA LYS A 93 -8.58 3.59 9.23
C LYS A 93 -10.00 3.94 8.78
N LEU A 94 -10.20 5.09 8.12
CA LEU A 94 -11.52 5.49 7.61
C LEU A 94 -11.91 4.73 6.34
N LYS A 95 -10.99 4.56 5.38
CA LYS A 95 -11.32 3.91 4.10
C LYS A 95 -11.48 2.39 4.25
N LEU A 96 -10.73 1.75 5.14
CA LEU A 96 -10.91 0.34 5.44
C LEU A 96 -12.19 0.09 6.25
N LEU A 97 -12.53 0.96 7.20
CA LEU A 97 -13.80 0.89 7.92
C LEU A 97 -14.99 1.05 6.96
N LEU A 98 -14.96 2.04 6.08
CA LEU A 98 -16.00 2.26 5.06
C LEU A 98 -16.09 1.12 4.03
N TRP A 99 -14.96 0.51 3.66
CA TRP A 99 -14.95 -0.62 2.73
C TRP A 99 -15.45 -1.89 3.40
N TRP A 100 -15.04 -2.16 4.65
CA TRP A 100 -15.53 -3.26 5.46
C TRP A 100 -17.04 -3.15 5.73
N ASP A 101 -17.50 -1.95 6.07
CA ASP A 101 -18.93 -1.64 6.26
C ASP A 101 -19.70 -1.88 4.95
N ARG A 102 -19.21 -1.36 3.81
CA ARG A 102 -19.81 -1.62 2.49
C ARG A 102 -19.83 -3.10 2.09
N THR A 103 -18.84 -3.89 2.47
CA THR A 103 -18.81 -5.34 2.18
C THR A 103 -19.69 -6.15 3.15
N ASN A 104 -20.00 -5.62 4.33
CA ASN A 104 -20.86 -6.25 5.33
C ASN A 104 -22.31 -5.71 5.33
N GLU A 105 -22.59 -4.61 4.63
CA GLU A 105 -23.97 -4.14 4.41
C GLU A 105 -24.79 -5.15 3.60
N THR A 106 -24.17 -5.90 2.68
CA THR A 106 -24.86 -6.99 1.97
C THR A 106 -25.27 -8.16 2.87
N THR A 107 -24.66 -8.32 4.05
CA THR A 107 -25.06 -9.33 5.05
C THR A 107 -26.01 -8.78 6.12
N LEU A 108 -26.11 -7.46 6.31
CA LEU A 108 -27.00 -6.84 7.30
C LEU A 108 -28.37 -6.44 6.75
N LEU A 109 -28.51 -6.16 5.46
CA LEU A 109 -29.82 -5.89 4.83
C LEU A 109 -30.66 -7.16 4.62
N GLY A 110 -30.10 -8.35 4.84
CA GLY A 110 -30.80 -9.63 4.72
C GLY A 110 -31.37 -10.21 6.02
N ASN A 111 -31.04 -9.66 7.20
CA ASN A 111 -31.34 -10.30 8.49
C ASN A 111 -32.22 -9.47 9.45
N ASN A 112 -32.89 -8.41 8.98
CA ASN A 112 -33.80 -7.59 9.82
C ASN A 112 -35.19 -7.36 9.18
N LEU A 113 -35.73 -8.36 8.48
CA LEU A 113 -37.15 -8.42 8.08
C LEU A 113 -37.81 -9.75 8.50
N GLY A 114 -37.58 -10.16 9.75
CA GLY A 114 -38.29 -11.26 10.42
C GLY A 114 -38.66 -10.85 11.82
#